data_AF-A0A518UCE6-F1
#
_entry.id   AF-A0A518UCE6-F1
#
_cell.length_a   1.000
_cell.length_b   1.000
_cell.length_c   1.000
_cell.angle_alpha   90.00
_cell.angle_beta   90.00
_cell.angle_gamma   90.00
#
_symmetry.space_group_name_H-M   'P 1'
#
loop_
_entity.id
_entity.type
_entity.pdbx_description
1 polymer ?
#
loop_
_entity_poly.entity_id
_entity_poly.type
_entity_poly.pdbx_seq_one_letter_code
_entity_poly.pdbx_strand_id
1 'polypeptide(L)'
;MNKTPAKKASREDWHPADIKAALHKAGWTLKNLALAYGLKDSTSMSAALVRSLPANEKRIADALGLHPMEIWPSRYNEDGSLKPRGIRALQCNAPSRPVNGNLILTI
;
A
#
# COMPACT_ATOMS: atom_id res chain seq x y z
N MET A 1 17.60 -15.35 -36.28
CA MET A 1 17.58 -16.00 -34.95
C MET A 1 16.93 -15.04 -33.97
N ASN A 2 15.66 -15.26 -33.63
CA ASN A 2 14.87 -14.30 -32.85
C ASN A 2 15.21 -14.45 -31.36
N LYS A 3 15.76 -13.38 -30.77
CA LYS A 3 16.14 -13.29 -29.36
C LYS A 3 14.87 -13.28 -28.51
N THR A 4 14.57 -14.37 -27.82
CA THR A 4 13.44 -14.45 -26.86
C THR A 4 13.67 -13.38 -25.78
N PRO A 5 12.72 -12.47 -25.49
CA PRO A 5 12.92 -11.46 -24.46
C PRO A 5 13.03 -12.17 -23.11
N ALA A 6 14.18 -12.02 -22.45
CA ALA A 6 14.39 -12.52 -21.10
C ALA A 6 13.27 -12.02 -20.20
N LYS A 7 12.53 -12.96 -19.60
CA LYS A 7 11.53 -12.70 -18.57
C LYS A 7 12.26 -11.93 -17.47
N LYS A 8 12.01 -10.62 -17.37
CA LYS A 8 12.56 -9.80 -16.28
C LYS A 8 12.14 -10.50 -15.00
N ALA A 9 13.12 -11.01 -14.24
CA ALA A 9 12.87 -11.52 -12.90
C ALA A 9 12.05 -10.45 -12.21
N SER A 10 10.82 -10.78 -11.83
CA SER A 10 9.94 -9.88 -11.09
C SER A 10 10.80 -9.26 -10.01
N ARG A 11 10.95 -7.94 -9.97
CA ARG A 11 11.70 -7.24 -8.92
C ARG A 11 11.11 -7.80 -7.62
N GLU A 12 11.88 -8.64 -6.93
CA GLU A 12 11.33 -9.46 -5.84
C GLU A 12 10.92 -8.50 -4.74
N ASP A 13 9.64 -8.55 -4.36
CA ASP A 13 9.14 -7.81 -3.22
C ASP A 13 10.04 -8.12 -2.02
N TRP A 14 10.37 -7.11 -1.21
CA TRP A 14 11.20 -7.33 -0.04
C TRP A 14 10.61 -8.41 0.86
N HIS A 15 11.49 -9.25 1.43
CA HIS A 15 11.03 -10.25 2.37
C HIS A 15 10.46 -9.56 3.62
N PRO A 16 9.35 -10.04 4.22
CA PRO A 16 8.79 -9.45 5.44
C PRO A 16 9.79 -9.33 6.60
N ALA A 17 10.76 -10.24 6.66
CA ALA A 17 11.84 -10.19 7.64
C ALA A 17 12.81 -9.04 7.38
N ASP A 18 13.13 -8.73 6.12
CA ASP A 18 14.02 -7.63 5.75
C ASP A 18 13.37 -6.28 6.04
N ILE A 19 12.06 -6.16 5.79
CA ILE A 19 11.28 -4.96 6.14
C ILE A 19 11.30 -4.75 7.66
N LYS A 20 11.08 -5.82 8.44
CA LYS A 20 11.19 -5.75 9.90
C LYS A 20 12.60 -5.36 10.32
N ALA A 21 13.64 -5.98 9.76
CA ALA A 21 15.02 -5.67 10.08
C ALA A 21 15.36 -4.21 9.76
N ALA A 22 14.90 -3.69 8.62
CA ALA A 22 15.07 -2.29 8.24
C ALA A 22 14.34 -1.34 9.19
N LEU A 23 13.11 -1.66 9.59
CA LEU A 23 12.36 -0.90 10.59
C LEU A 23 13.11 -0.88 11.93
N HIS A 24 13.60 -2.04 12.39
CA HIS A 24 14.37 -2.15 13.62
C HIS A 24 15.68 -1.34 13.56
N LYS A 25 16.37 -1.32 12.41
CA LYS A 25 17.56 -0.48 12.19
C LYS A 25 17.22 1.02 12.23
N ALA A 26 16.04 1.39 11.75
CA ALA A 26 15.53 2.76 11.82
C ALA A 26 14.94 3.12 13.21
N GLY A 27 14.96 2.19 14.18
CA GLY A 27 14.40 2.40 15.52
C GLY A 27 12.87 2.29 15.59
N TRP A 28 12.22 1.84 14.53
CA TRP A 28 10.77 1.67 14.46
C TRP A 28 10.36 0.23 14.77
N THR A 29 9.28 0.08 15.53
CA THR A 29 8.56 -1.19 15.66
C THR A 29 7.17 -1.05 15.06
N LEU A 30 6.57 -2.16 14.59
CA LEU A 30 5.22 -2.13 14.02
C LEU A 30 4.18 -1.54 14.99
N LYS A 31 4.36 -1.78 16.29
CA LYS A 31 3.53 -1.20 17.34
C LYS A 31 3.74 0.30 17.48
N ASN A 32 5.00 0.76 17.54
CA ASN A 32 5.30 2.19 17.65
C ASN A 32 4.79 2.96 16.42
N LEU A 33 4.95 2.36 15.24
CA LEU A 33 4.45 2.90 13.98
C LEU A 33 2.92 2.97 13.98
N ALA A 34 2.22 1.91 14.41
CA ALA A 34 0.77 1.95 14.56
C ALA A 34 0.30 3.07 15.50
N LEU A 35 0.96 3.24 16.66
CA LEU A 35 0.65 4.30 17.62
C LEU A 35 0.90 5.71 17.04
N ALA A 36 2.01 5.90 16.31
CA ALA A 36 2.33 7.17 15.67
C ALA A 36 1.25 7.63 14.67
N TYR A 37 0.60 6.69 13.98
CA TYR A 37 -0.49 6.98 13.05
C TYR A 37 -1.89 6.84 13.69
N GLY A 38 -2.00 6.73 15.03
CA GLY A 38 -3.28 6.67 15.74
C GLY A 38 -4.08 5.37 15.55
N LEU A 39 -3.42 4.27 15.19
CA LEU A 39 -4.05 2.96 15.06
C LEU A 39 -4.04 2.22 16.40
N LYS A 40 -5.16 1.56 16.73
CA LYS A 40 -5.34 0.80 17.98
C LYS A 40 -4.44 -0.42 18.07
N ASP A 41 -4.21 -1.11 16.95
CA ASP A 41 -3.58 -2.42 16.93
C ASP A 41 -2.41 -2.51 15.94
N SER A 42 -1.32 -3.16 16.37
CA SER A 42 -0.17 -3.49 15.51
C SER A 42 -0.54 -4.49 14.41
N THR A 43 -1.67 -5.21 14.54
CA THR A 43 -2.13 -6.24 13.60
C THR A 43 -2.37 -5.67 12.20
N SER A 44 -2.89 -4.45 12.10
CA SER A 44 -3.12 -3.78 10.81
C SER A 44 -1.81 -3.54 10.04
N MET A 45 -0.73 -3.22 10.77
CA MET A 45 0.61 -3.03 10.21
C MET A 45 1.26 -4.37 9.83
N SER A 46 1.13 -5.39 10.68
CA SER A 46 1.60 -6.75 10.37
C SER A 46 0.89 -7.33 9.14
N ALA A 47 -0.41 -7.06 8.99
CA ALA A 47 -1.20 -7.50 7.84
C ALA A 47 -0.72 -6.86 6.53
N ALA A 48 -0.16 -5.64 6.56
CA ALA A 48 0.36 -4.96 5.37
C ALA A 48 1.58 -5.66 4.74
N LEU A 49 2.33 -6.44 5.52
CA LEU A 49 3.45 -7.23 5.01
C LEU A 49 2.99 -8.43 4.17
N VAL A 50 1.82 -9.00 4.51
CA VAL A 50 1.28 -10.21 3.86
C VAL A 50 0.23 -9.84 2.81
N ARG A 51 -0.69 -8.93 3.13
CA ARG A 51 -1.78 -8.44 2.28
C ARG A 51 -1.40 -7.11 1.64
N SER A 52 -1.95 -6.76 0.49
CA SER A 52 -1.81 -5.41 -0.07
C SER A 52 -2.73 -4.43 0.65
N LEU A 53 -2.14 -3.60 1.51
CA LEU A 53 -2.82 -2.52 2.21
C LEU A 53 -2.11 -1.20 1.89
N PRO A 54 -2.49 -0.51 0.80
CA PRO A 54 -1.74 0.64 0.29
C PRO A 54 -1.55 1.77 1.29
N ALA A 55 -2.54 2.03 2.14
CA ALA A 55 -2.43 3.05 3.19
C ALA A 55 -1.35 2.70 4.22
N ASN A 56 -1.19 1.42 4.56
CA ASN A 56 -0.19 0.97 5.53
C ASN A 56 1.18 0.79 4.89
N GLU A 57 1.24 0.30 3.65
CA GLU A 57 2.48 0.22 2.86
C GLU A 57 3.14 1.61 2.75
N LYS A 58 2.34 2.65 2.46
CA LYS A 58 2.81 4.05 2.46
C LYS A 58 3.38 4.49 3.80
N ARG A 59 2.73 4.16 4.92
CA ARG A 59 3.20 4.49 6.28
C ARG A 59 4.52 3.78 6.63
N ILE A 60 4.67 2.54 6.22
CA ILE A 60 5.92 1.78 6.43
C ILE A 60 7.04 2.38 5.57
N ALA A 61 6.74 2.73 4.32
CA ALA A 61 7.71 3.34 3.42
C ALA A 61 8.14 4.73 3.91
N ASP A 62 7.21 5.54 4.40
CA ASP A 62 7.44 6.85 5.03
C ASP A 62 8.37 6.74 6.26
N ALA A 63 8.14 5.75 7.13
CA ALA A 63 9.03 5.48 8.27
C ALA A 63 10.45 5.05 7.88
N LEU A 64 10.62 4.50 6.68
CA LEU A 64 11.92 4.13 6.11
C LEU A 64 12.50 5.24 5.21
N GLY A 65 11.76 6.32 4.93
CA GLY A 65 12.14 7.36 3.97
C GLY A 65 12.23 6.85 2.52
N LEU A 66 11.56 5.75 2.20
CA LEU A 66 11.57 5.13 0.87
C LEU A 66 10.22 5.27 0.19
N HIS A 67 10.20 5.12 -1.13
CA HIS A 67 8.94 5.01 -1.87
C HIS A 67 8.39 3.57 -1.75
N PRO A 68 7.06 3.35 -1.56
CA PRO A 68 6.51 2.00 -1.42
C PRO A 68 6.77 1.09 -2.64
N MET A 69 7.00 1.67 -3.82
CA MET A 69 7.44 0.94 -5.02
C MET A 69 8.80 0.27 -4.86
N GLU A 70 9.70 0.82 -4.06
CA GLU A 70 11.05 0.24 -3.87
C GLU A 70 11.01 -1.01 -2.98
N ILE A 71 10.04 -1.07 -2.06
CA ILE A 71 9.83 -2.21 -1.16
C ILE A 71 8.96 -3.28 -1.84
N TRP A 72 7.91 -2.85 -2.55
CA TRP A 72 6.93 -3.73 -3.21
C TRP A 72 6.73 -3.39 -4.70
N PRO A 73 7.75 -3.57 -5.53
CA PRO A 73 7.68 -3.24 -6.95
C PRO A 73 6.67 -4.09 -7.73
N SER A 74 6.27 -5.26 -7.24
CA SER A 74 5.21 -6.08 -7.85
C SER A 74 3.82 -5.45 -7.72
N ARG A 75 3.63 -4.59 -6.70
CA ARG A 75 2.32 -4.04 -6.30
C ARG A 75 2.02 -2.66 -6.87
N TYR A 76 3.06 -1.95 -7.31
CA TYR A 76 2.97 -0.58 -7.81
C TYR A 76 3.40 -0.53 -9.28
N ASN A 77 2.79 0.36 -10.06
CA ASN A 77 3.23 0.71 -11.41
C ASN A 77 4.43 1.68 -11.33
N GLU A 78 5.12 1.91 -12.45
CA GLU A 78 6.27 2.83 -12.54
C GLU A 78 5.92 4.28 -12.16
N ASP A 79 4.63 4.64 -12.28
CA ASP A 79 4.03 5.91 -11.88
C ASP A 79 3.76 6.01 -10.35
N GLY A 80 4.02 4.94 -9.58
CA GLY A 80 3.67 4.87 -8.15
C GLY A 80 2.17 4.65 -7.88
N SER A 81 1.36 4.54 -8.93
CA SER A 81 -0.03 4.10 -8.87
C SER A 81 -0.11 2.62 -8.50
N LEU A 82 -1.05 2.24 -7.62
CA LEU A 82 -1.27 0.83 -7.27
C LEU A 82 -1.75 0.02 -8.45
N LYS A 83 -1.18 -1.16 -8.64
CA LYS A 83 -1.65 -2.08 -9.67
C LYS A 83 -3.00 -2.66 -9.24
N PRO A 84 -4.07 -2.46 -10.03
CA PRO A 84 -5.38 -3.02 -9.72
C PRO A 84 -5.29 -4.55 -9.71
N ARG A 85 -5.59 -5.20 -8.57
CA ARG A 85 -5.60 -6.68 -8.45
C ARG A 85 -7.03 -7.21 -8.23
N GLY A 86 -7.47 -8.08 -9.14
CA GLY A 86 -8.75 -8.79 -9.08
C GLY A 86 -9.97 -7.93 -9.44
N ILE A 87 -11.15 -8.55 -9.43
CA ILE A 87 -12.43 -7.92 -9.79
C ILE A 87 -12.70 -6.64 -8.99
N ARG A 88 -12.24 -6.59 -7.73
CA ARG A 88 -12.41 -5.43 -6.83
C ARG A 88 -11.73 -4.15 -7.30
N ALA A 89 -10.70 -4.26 -8.15
CA ALA A 89 -9.99 -3.08 -8.61
C ALA A 89 -10.65 -2.42 -9.84
N LEU A 90 -11.60 -3.11 -10.48
CA LEU A 90 -12.50 -2.51 -11.47
C LEU A 90 -13.58 -1.61 -10.81
N GLN A 91 -13.73 -1.67 -9.49
CA GLN A 91 -14.85 -1.04 -8.77
C GLN A 91 -14.52 0.31 -8.12
N CYS A 92 -13.28 0.82 -8.27
CA CYS A 92 -12.87 2.12 -7.69
C CYS A 92 -13.22 3.36 -8.53
N ASN A 93 -14.02 3.24 -9.60
CA ASN A 93 -14.50 4.40 -10.36
C ASN A 93 -16.00 4.69 -10.16
N ALA A 94 -16.61 4.24 -9.05
CA ALA A 94 -17.95 4.72 -8.71
C ALA A 94 -17.84 6.22 -8.36
N PRO A 95 -18.47 7.15 -9.10
CA PRO A 95 -18.52 8.54 -8.68
C PRO A 95 -19.16 8.57 -7.28
N SER A 96 -18.60 9.39 -6.39
CA SER A 96 -19.20 9.66 -5.08
C SER A 96 -20.68 10.02 -5.29
N ARG A 97 -21.59 9.11 -4.97
CA ARG A 97 -23.02 9.43 -4.97
C ARG A 97 -23.20 10.54 -3.94
N PRO A 98 -23.71 11.73 -4.29
CA PRO A 98 -23.94 12.78 -3.32
C PRO A 98 -24.96 12.27 -2.30
N VAL A 99 -24.47 11.93 -1.11
CA VAL A 99 -25.27 11.89 0.11
C VAL A 99 -25.52 13.35 0.45
N ASN A 100 -26.71 13.85 0.14
CA ASN A 100 -27.47 14.83 0.91
C ASN A 100 -28.64 15.33 0.06
N GLY A 101 -29.79 14.69 0.23
CA GLY A 101 -31.04 15.40 0.08
C GLY A 101 -31.13 16.44 1.20
N ASN A 102 -31.35 17.70 0.84
CA ASN A 102 -32.03 18.62 1.72
C ASN A 102 -33.01 19.47 0.91
N LEU A 103 -34.26 19.44 1.36
CA LEU A 103 -35.44 20.07 0.79
C LEU A 103 -35.35 21.58 0.97
N ILE A 104 -35.71 22.37 -0.05
CA ILE A 104 -36.20 23.74 0.17
C ILE A 104 -37.61 23.82 -0.44
N LEU A 105 -38.60 23.71 0.44
CA LEU A 105 -39.98 24.16 0.20
C LEU A 105 -39.94 25.67 -0.06
N THR A 106 -40.39 26.10 -1.23
CA THR A 106 -40.76 27.51 -1.46
C THR A 106 -42.27 27.61 -1.30
N ILE A 107 -42.68 28.56 -0.46
CA ILE A 107 -44.05 28.88 -0.03
C ILE A 107 -44.77 29.68 -1.13
#